data_AF-A0A1F3BLB0-F1
#
_entry.id   AF-A0A1F3BLB0-F1
#
_cell.length_a   1.000
_cell.length_b   1.000
_cell.length_c   1.000
_cell.angle_alpha   90.00
_cell.angle_beta   90.00
_cell.angle_gamma   90.00
#
_symmetry.space_group_name_H-M   'P 1'
#
loop_
_entity.id
_entity.type
_entity.pdbx_description
1 polymer ?
#
loop_
_entity_poly.entity_id
_entity_poly.type
_entity_poly.pdbx_seq_one_letter_code
_entity_poly.pdbx_strand_id
1 'polypeptide(L)'
;MSPRSYAIVLRRRDPPSLQIFAAELRLAGLLDELATLEAEVETLARELAAFEARYLEVTGEAFAELDRAERLVRRVRRVADEVARLQDLLRRGPPEEARSAPRVKTAAAARRSSSSRSPAGERSTVRDGAPPGLDDEEIDLLGGGDSGLKALYRRLARFLHPDLVRGDEAERTRRSELMASANDGYRRGDRAALELLAERVGAAGSGDVSEAERLVHLVKRIAAVEAARTRLAAQHARLAVSRAARLRAEVPRRAGGNVLAEARAAAEEGGSAARGEALARLGKLVVEARALGMARRTTAAKLAAAGRRGVRRAWDPVAQSPVLRRQLARRGARRPTPAASALSRALEKQAGSAAPWEAALTLLAFLGEEVGCLPEPLASWDELAERWDALRAGWPGAPDLGRALAVLPGHLEIGLRLCEDEVEAGLQLASADLAAGVRAALGHETARGLAQRVMAALGPRERCGECGGEVYAVHLLRVHGLDEVHGLACPRCAAVLRSFLRYGEPQGLEALSALAVEIGLVAEQPVRFGGVRLAFQMLPAERARLTGRALLRRFRGLCLEPHGLDLPRGALELRAGRARLAPGARVPEGASVSVVALSEAGMNVRELLDVVRKRIERRFRA
;
A
#
# COMPACT_ATOMS: atom_id res chain seq x y z
N MET A 1 -65.79 -80.97 -31.85
CA MET A 1 -65.08 -81.18 -30.57
C MET A 1 -63.76 -80.42 -30.66
N SER A 2 -63.36 -79.44 -29.85
CA SER A 2 -63.88 -78.73 -28.68
C SER A 2 -63.05 -77.42 -28.58
N PRO A 3 -63.60 -76.25 -28.22
CA PRO A 3 -62.79 -75.04 -27.98
C PRO A 3 -62.20 -75.10 -26.56
N ARG A 4 -60.87 -74.94 -26.44
CA ARG A 4 -60.21 -74.79 -25.13
C ARG A 4 -60.08 -73.31 -24.78
N SER A 5 -60.93 -72.90 -23.85
CA SER A 5 -60.88 -71.65 -23.11
C SER A 5 -59.55 -71.51 -22.35
N TYR A 6 -58.85 -70.38 -22.52
CA TYR A 6 -57.79 -69.95 -21.60
C TYR A 6 -58.45 -69.15 -20.47
N ALA A 7 -58.44 -69.71 -19.26
CA ALA A 7 -58.85 -69.00 -18.05
C ALA A 7 -57.69 -68.15 -17.53
N ILE A 8 -57.89 -66.83 -17.44
CA ILE A 8 -57.00 -65.91 -16.74
C ILE A 8 -57.22 -66.12 -15.24
N VAL A 9 -56.25 -66.75 -14.56
CA VAL A 9 -56.22 -66.83 -13.10
C VAL A 9 -55.65 -65.52 -12.56
N LEU A 10 -56.53 -64.60 -12.16
CA LEU A 10 -56.14 -63.49 -11.28
C LEU A 10 -55.86 -64.08 -9.89
N ARG A 11 -54.57 -64.30 -9.55
CA ARG A 11 -54.17 -64.55 -8.16
C ARG A 11 -54.49 -63.30 -7.34
N ARG A 12 -55.47 -63.39 -6.45
CA ARG A 12 -55.61 -62.46 -5.32
C ARG A 12 -54.34 -62.55 -4.48
N ARG A 13 -53.55 -61.48 -4.42
CA ARG A 13 -52.54 -61.31 -3.37
C ARG A 13 -53.28 -61.19 -2.04
N ASP A 14 -52.85 -61.95 -1.04
CA ASP A 14 -53.32 -61.77 0.34
C ASP A 14 -53.05 -60.33 0.79
N PRO A 15 -53.95 -59.72 1.58
CA PRO A 15 -53.73 -58.38 2.12
C PRO A 15 -52.46 -58.39 2.98
N PRO A 16 -51.61 -57.34 2.90
CA PRO A 16 -50.42 -57.24 3.74
C PRO A 16 -50.79 -57.35 5.21
N SER A 17 -49.93 -57.95 6.05
CA SER A 17 -50.15 -57.93 7.50
C SER A 17 -50.27 -56.49 7.99
N LEU A 18 -51.03 -56.33 9.07
CA LEU A 18 -51.19 -55.05 9.76
C LEU A 18 -49.83 -54.41 10.13
N GLN A 19 -48.79 -55.23 10.37
CA GLN A 19 -47.44 -54.77 10.69
C GLN A 19 -46.73 -54.12 9.50
N ILE A 20 -46.82 -54.73 8.31
CA ILE A 20 -46.27 -54.13 7.08
C ILE A 20 -47.01 -52.83 6.76
N PHE A 21 -48.34 -52.85 6.81
CA PHE A 21 -49.16 -51.66 6.53
C PHE A 21 -48.81 -50.50 7.49
N ALA A 22 -48.65 -50.79 8.79
CA ALA A 22 -48.23 -49.79 9.78
C ALA A 22 -46.81 -49.26 9.53
N ALA A 23 -45.87 -50.12 9.14
CA ALA A 23 -44.51 -49.71 8.81
C ALA A 23 -44.44 -48.85 7.53
N GLU A 24 -45.25 -49.17 6.51
CA GLU A 24 -45.36 -48.39 5.28
C GLU A 24 -45.98 -47.02 5.54
N LEU A 25 -47.04 -46.95 6.36
CA LEU A 25 -47.66 -45.68 6.75
C LEU A 25 -46.68 -44.81 7.54
N ARG A 26 -45.92 -45.39 8.48
CA ARG A 26 -44.88 -44.68 9.24
C ARG A 26 -43.78 -44.16 8.32
N LEU A 27 -43.30 -44.98 7.39
CA LEU A 27 -42.28 -44.58 6.44
C LEU A 27 -42.78 -43.44 5.53
N ALA A 28 -44.02 -43.51 5.05
CA ALA A 28 -44.62 -42.45 4.25
C ALA A 28 -44.71 -41.13 5.02
N GLY A 29 -45.16 -41.16 6.28
CA GLY A 29 -45.19 -39.97 7.15
C GLY A 29 -43.80 -39.38 7.39
N LEU A 30 -42.79 -40.22 7.65
CA LEU A 30 -41.41 -39.77 7.84
C LEU A 30 -40.79 -39.17 6.58
N LEU A 31 -41.13 -39.68 5.39
CA LEU A 31 -40.67 -39.14 4.12
C LEU A 31 -41.30 -37.75 3.83
N ASP A 32 -42.56 -37.54 4.20
CA ASP A 32 -43.24 -36.25 4.07
C ASP A 32 -42.66 -35.19 5.02
N GLU A 33 -42.42 -35.57 6.29
CA GLU A 33 -41.72 -34.72 7.25
C GLU A 33 -40.29 -34.38 6.79
N LEU A 34 -39.57 -35.36 6.23
CA LEU A 34 -38.23 -35.15 5.70
C LEU A 34 -38.27 -34.16 4.53
N ALA A 35 -39.18 -34.32 3.57
CA ALA A 35 -39.32 -33.43 2.43
C ALA A 35 -39.67 -31.99 2.85
N THR A 36 -40.53 -31.84 3.86
CA THR A 36 -40.87 -30.53 4.44
C THR A 36 -39.63 -29.88 5.05
N LEU A 37 -38.88 -30.62 5.88
CA LEU A 37 -37.68 -30.12 6.54
C LEU A 37 -36.55 -29.80 5.54
N GLU A 38 -36.40 -30.59 4.47
CA GLU A 38 -35.48 -30.29 3.36
C GLU A 38 -35.83 -28.95 2.70
N ALA A 39 -37.10 -28.72 2.40
CA ALA A 39 -37.57 -27.47 1.82
C ALA A 39 -37.38 -26.26 2.76
N GLU A 40 -37.59 -26.43 4.07
CA GLU A 40 -37.34 -25.40 5.10
C GLU A 40 -35.84 -25.05 5.18
N VAL A 41 -34.97 -26.06 5.25
CA VAL A 41 -33.51 -25.88 5.29
C VAL A 41 -33.02 -25.15 4.05
N GLU A 42 -33.44 -25.58 2.86
CA GLU A 42 -33.05 -24.99 1.59
C GLU A 42 -33.54 -23.53 1.46
N THR A 43 -34.79 -23.27 1.86
CA THR A 43 -35.35 -21.91 1.88
C THR A 43 -34.56 -21.01 2.83
N LEU A 44 -34.36 -21.45 4.07
CA LEU A 44 -33.61 -20.69 5.07
C LEU A 44 -32.17 -20.42 4.60
N ALA A 45 -31.48 -21.43 4.06
CA ALA A 45 -30.12 -21.28 3.55
C ALA A 45 -30.03 -20.24 2.42
N ARG A 46 -30.96 -20.31 1.46
CA ARG A 46 -31.02 -19.35 0.34
C ARG A 46 -31.29 -17.93 0.81
N GLU A 47 -32.22 -17.76 1.74
CA GLU A 47 -32.55 -16.44 2.29
C GLU A 47 -31.39 -15.85 3.10
N LEU A 48 -30.67 -16.68 3.86
CA LEU A 48 -29.48 -16.24 4.59
C LEU A 48 -28.35 -15.84 3.63
N ALA A 49 -28.09 -16.63 2.59
CA ALA A 49 -27.09 -16.29 1.58
C ALA A 49 -27.42 -14.98 0.85
N ALA A 50 -28.69 -14.77 0.47
CA ALA A 50 -29.16 -13.53 -0.14
C ALA A 50 -29.02 -12.33 0.81
N PHE A 51 -29.28 -12.53 2.10
CA PHE A 51 -29.08 -11.50 3.12
C PHE A 51 -27.60 -11.16 3.32
N GLU A 52 -26.71 -12.17 3.41
CA GLU A 52 -25.27 -11.97 3.56
C GLU A 52 -24.67 -11.23 2.36
N ALA A 53 -25.05 -11.59 1.14
CA ALA A 53 -24.62 -10.90 -0.07
C ALA A 53 -25.01 -9.42 -0.04
N ARG A 54 -26.27 -9.12 0.30
CA ARG A 54 -26.76 -7.74 0.44
C ARG A 54 -26.08 -6.98 1.59
N TYR A 55 -25.83 -7.66 2.71
CA TYR A 55 -25.13 -7.07 3.85
C TYR A 55 -23.71 -6.64 3.45
N LEU A 56 -22.97 -7.53 2.76
CA LEU A 56 -21.62 -7.24 2.28
C LEU A 56 -21.61 -6.15 1.21
N GLU A 57 -22.57 -6.16 0.29
CA GLU A 57 -22.71 -5.10 -0.72
C GLU A 57 -22.93 -3.72 -0.09
N VAL A 58 -23.80 -3.64 0.91
CA VAL A 58 -24.14 -2.35 1.55
C VAL A 58 -23.05 -1.88 2.53
N THR A 59 -22.44 -2.79 3.28
CA THR A 59 -21.54 -2.42 4.40
C THR A 59 -20.06 -2.66 4.14
N GLY A 60 -19.71 -3.47 3.14
CA GLY A 60 -18.36 -3.99 2.94
C GLY A 60 -17.30 -2.90 2.78
N GLU A 61 -17.54 -1.90 1.95
CA GLU A 61 -16.58 -0.79 1.74
C GLU A 61 -16.43 0.05 3.01
N ALA A 62 -17.50 0.29 3.76
CA ALA A 62 -17.46 1.05 5.01
C ALA A 62 -16.63 0.35 6.09
N PHE A 63 -16.81 -0.97 6.26
CA PHE A 63 -15.98 -1.77 7.17
C PHE A 63 -14.53 -1.87 6.68
N ALA A 64 -14.29 -1.98 5.37
CA ALA A 64 -12.93 -1.98 4.82
C ALA A 64 -12.22 -0.63 5.04
N GLU A 65 -12.94 0.49 4.95
CA GLU A 65 -12.42 1.83 5.30
C GLU A 65 -12.15 1.96 6.81
N LEU A 66 -13.04 1.47 7.67
CA LEU A 66 -12.82 1.41 9.13
C LEU A 66 -11.55 0.60 9.45
N ASP A 67 -11.42 -0.61 8.91
CA ASP A 67 -10.25 -1.47 9.13
C ASP A 67 -8.94 -0.80 8.68
N ARG A 68 -8.98 -0.07 7.56
CA ARG A 68 -7.85 0.74 7.06
C ARG A 68 -7.50 1.83 8.07
N ALA A 69 -8.47 2.58 8.55
CA ALA A 69 -8.29 3.64 9.54
C ALA A 69 -7.71 3.10 10.86
N GLU A 70 -8.23 1.97 11.36
CA GLU A 70 -7.70 1.34 12.57
C GLU A 70 -6.25 0.84 12.40
N ARG A 71 -5.91 0.30 11.22
CA ARG A 71 -4.51 -0.07 10.92
C ARG A 71 -3.59 1.13 10.98
N LEU A 72 -4.04 2.30 10.51
CA LEU A 72 -3.28 3.54 10.65
C LEU A 72 -3.10 3.93 12.12
N VAL A 73 -4.17 3.89 12.93
CA VAL A 73 -4.08 4.13 14.39
C VAL A 73 -3.05 3.22 15.04
N ARG A 74 -3.10 1.90 14.75
CA ARG A 74 -2.13 0.92 15.28
C ARG A 74 -0.70 1.24 14.86
N ARG A 75 -0.47 1.64 13.60
CA ARG A 75 0.85 2.02 13.09
C ARG A 75 1.40 3.24 13.82
N VAL A 76 0.61 4.29 13.97
CA VAL A 76 1.03 5.53 14.66
C VAL A 76 1.31 5.28 16.14
N ARG A 77 0.44 4.50 16.82
CA ARG A 77 0.65 4.12 18.22
C ARG A 77 1.98 3.38 18.42
N ARG A 78 2.32 2.43 17.56
CA ARG A 78 3.60 1.71 17.64
C ARG A 78 4.81 2.65 17.61
N VAL A 79 4.77 3.70 16.78
CA VAL A 79 5.88 4.68 16.72
C VAL A 79 5.90 5.54 17.99
N ALA A 80 4.74 6.00 18.47
CA ALA A 80 4.64 6.77 19.71
C ALA A 80 5.13 5.98 20.94
N ASP A 81 4.77 4.70 21.04
CA ASP A 81 5.21 3.82 22.13
C ASP A 81 6.73 3.64 22.13
N GLU A 82 7.35 3.53 20.95
CA GLU A 82 8.81 3.48 20.83
C GLU A 82 9.46 4.82 21.21
N VAL A 83 8.87 5.97 20.83
CA VAL A 83 9.35 7.29 21.28
C VAL A 83 9.32 7.36 22.81
N ALA A 84 8.21 6.99 23.44
CA ALA A 84 8.07 6.99 24.89
C ALA A 84 9.09 6.08 25.57
N ARG A 85 9.31 4.87 25.02
CA ARG A 85 10.34 3.94 25.50
C ARG A 85 11.75 4.54 25.39
N LEU A 86 12.09 5.18 24.27
CA LEU A 86 13.40 5.80 24.07
C LEU A 86 13.63 6.99 25.00
N GLN A 87 12.61 7.82 25.22
CA GLN A 87 12.66 8.90 26.21
C GLN A 87 12.90 8.34 27.62
N ASP A 88 12.25 7.24 27.97
CA ASP A 88 12.45 6.59 29.27
C ASP A 88 13.87 6.05 29.45
N LEU A 89 14.43 5.40 28.42
CA LEU A 89 15.83 4.96 28.42
C LEU A 89 16.80 6.14 28.60
N LEU A 90 16.56 7.26 27.93
CA LEU A 90 17.38 8.47 28.07
C LEU A 90 17.29 9.08 29.47
N ARG A 91 16.11 9.05 30.11
CA ARG A 91 15.92 9.51 31.50
C ARG A 91 16.65 8.64 32.50
N ARG A 92 16.59 7.31 32.36
CA ARG A 92 17.30 6.36 33.24
C ARG A 92 18.82 6.42 33.07
N GLY A 93 19.29 6.80 31.88
CA GLY A 93 20.71 6.84 31.54
C GLY A 93 21.27 5.45 31.20
N PRO A 94 22.58 5.35 30.91
CA PRO A 94 23.20 4.08 30.51
C PRO A 94 23.14 3.06 31.65
N PRO A 95 22.92 1.76 31.35
CA PRO A 95 23.01 0.67 32.32
C PRO A 95 24.42 0.60 32.93
N GLU A 96 24.56 0.07 34.14
CA GLU A 96 25.85 0.02 34.86
C GLU A 96 26.96 -0.65 34.06
N GLU A 97 26.66 -1.72 33.32
CA GLU A 97 27.60 -2.41 32.43
C GLU A 97 28.20 -1.48 31.37
N ALA A 98 27.40 -0.55 30.82
CA ALA A 98 27.87 0.46 29.87
C ALA A 98 28.65 1.60 30.57
N ARG A 99 28.46 1.80 31.88
CA ARG A 99 29.24 2.77 32.70
C ARG A 99 30.64 2.23 33.02
N SER A 100 30.79 0.92 33.09
CA SER A 100 32.02 0.21 33.48
C SER A 100 32.91 -0.20 32.30
N ALA A 101 32.51 0.09 31.05
CA ALA A 101 33.30 -0.25 29.88
C ALA A 101 34.67 0.47 29.90
N PRO A 102 35.82 -0.25 29.92
CA PRO A 102 37.13 0.36 30.00
C PRO A 102 37.47 1.15 28.72
N ARG A 103 38.34 2.15 28.87
CA ARG A 103 38.92 2.93 27.76
C ARG A 103 39.74 2.02 26.84
N VAL A 104 39.09 1.31 25.92
CA VAL A 104 39.80 0.56 24.89
C VAL A 104 40.37 1.55 23.88
N LYS A 105 41.70 1.74 23.94
CA LYS A 105 42.47 2.33 22.87
C LYS A 105 42.24 1.50 21.61
N THR A 106 41.88 2.19 20.53
CA THR A 106 41.71 1.72 19.15
C THR A 106 42.35 0.36 18.82
N ALA A 107 41.56 -0.58 18.32
CA ALA A 107 42.05 -1.76 17.64
C ALA A 107 41.33 -1.94 16.28
N ALA A 108 41.94 -1.38 15.25
CA ALA A 108 41.74 -1.72 13.85
C ALA A 108 42.28 -3.14 13.51
N ALA A 109 42.22 -4.10 14.45
CA ALA A 109 42.93 -5.37 14.39
C ALA A 109 42.03 -6.61 14.66
N ALA A 110 40.70 -6.49 14.56
CA ALA A 110 39.77 -7.63 14.70
C ALA A 110 39.07 -8.01 13.37
N ARG A 111 39.57 -7.53 12.22
CA ARG A 111 39.03 -7.81 10.88
C ARG A 111 39.85 -8.82 10.06
N ARG A 112 40.69 -9.66 10.68
CA ARG A 112 41.51 -10.67 9.96
C ARG A 112 41.48 -12.09 10.53
N SER A 113 40.48 -12.47 11.32
CA SER A 113 40.39 -13.86 11.82
C SER A 113 38.94 -14.30 11.99
N SER A 114 38.22 -14.44 10.88
CA SER A 114 37.00 -15.27 10.81
C SER A 114 36.66 -15.60 9.36
N SER A 115 37.64 -16.14 8.62
CA SER A 115 37.37 -16.97 7.45
C SER A 115 37.62 -18.42 7.84
N SER A 116 36.56 -19.19 8.07
CA SER A 116 36.44 -20.60 7.67
C SER A 116 35.29 -21.29 8.41
N ARG A 117 34.49 -22.03 7.63
CA ARG A 117 33.55 -23.11 7.98
C ARG A 117 32.08 -22.72 8.21
N SER A 118 31.33 -22.75 7.11
CA SER A 118 29.91 -23.13 7.09
C SER A 118 29.80 -24.64 6.78
N PRO A 119 28.96 -25.42 7.49
CA PRO A 119 28.57 -26.76 7.06
C PRO A 119 27.43 -26.70 6.04
N ALA A 120 27.42 -27.69 5.18
CA ALA A 120 26.47 -27.91 4.10
C ALA A 120 25.02 -28.11 4.62
N GLY A 121 24.07 -27.39 4.02
CA GLY A 121 22.64 -27.62 4.14
C GLY A 121 22.10 -28.18 2.83
N GLU A 122 21.40 -29.30 2.95
CA GLU A 122 20.86 -30.13 1.89
C GLU A 122 19.82 -29.42 1.01
N ARG A 123 19.81 -29.85 -0.26
CA ARG A 123 18.92 -29.39 -1.31
C ARG A 123 17.61 -30.16 -1.22
N SER A 124 16.50 -29.45 -0.99
CA SER A 124 15.16 -29.97 -1.30
C SER A 124 14.74 -29.42 -2.65
N THR A 125 14.51 -30.32 -3.61
CA THR A 125 13.99 -30.00 -4.94
C THR A 125 12.49 -30.26 -4.93
N VAL A 126 11.70 -29.20 -5.14
CA VAL A 126 10.28 -29.31 -5.47
C VAL A 126 10.19 -29.33 -6.99
N ARG A 127 9.57 -30.38 -7.54
CA ARG A 127 9.29 -30.51 -8.97
C ARG A 127 7.78 -30.58 -9.16
N ASP A 128 7.32 -29.80 -10.13
CA ASP A 128 5.97 -29.81 -10.68
C ASP A 128 5.53 -31.21 -11.16
N GLY A 129 4.24 -31.48 -11.02
CA GLY A 129 3.58 -32.65 -11.61
C GLY A 129 2.06 -32.50 -11.57
N ALA A 130 1.48 -32.25 -12.74
CA ALA A 130 0.05 -32.24 -13.04
C ALA A 130 -0.59 -33.65 -12.87
N PRO A 131 -1.94 -33.76 -12.78
CA PRO A 131 -2.62 -35.00 -12.44
C PRO A 131 -2.78 -35.94 -13.66
N PRO A 132 -2.47 -37.25 -13.56
CA PRO A 132 -2.98 -38.27 -14.48
C PRO A 132 -4.43 -38.61 -14.06
N GLY A 133 -5.38 -38.86 -14.95
CA GLY A 133 -5.33 -39.88 -16.01
C GLY A 133 -6.10 -41.08 -15.49
N LEU A 134 -7.36 -41.22 -15.94
CA LEU A 134 -8.27 -42.31 -15.59
C LEU A 134 -7.94 -43.53 -16.43
N ASP A 135 -7.30 -44.52 -15.82
CA ASP A 135 -7.06 -45.80 -16.46
C ASP A 135 -7.52 -46.91 -15.50
N ASP A 136 -8.36 -47.77 -16.08
CA ASP A 136 -9.01 -48.92 -15.48
C ASP A 136 -8.02 -50.01 -15.03
N GLU A 137 -8.55 -50.87 -14.15
CA GLU A 137 -8.10 -52.21 -13.77
C GLU A 137 -7.32 -52.34 -12.44
N GLU A 138 -7.82 -53.32 -11.68
CA GLU A 138 -7.20 -53.97 -10.53
C GLU A 138 -7.44 -53.40 -9.12
N ILE A 139 -8.67 -53.60 -8.60
CA ILE A 139 -8.85 -53.93 -7.17
C ILE A 139 -9.92 -55.03 -7.06
N ASP A 140 -9.44 -56.26 -6.87
CA ASP A 140 -10.18 -57.30 -6.18
C ASP A 140 -9.25 -57.93 -5.14
N LEU A 141 -9.85 -58.40 -4.04
CA LEU A 141 -9.26 -59.07 -2.85
C LEU A 141 -8.74 -58.07 -1.80
N LEU A 142 -9.48 -57.77 -0.72
CA LEU A 142 -9.90 -58.72 0.32
C LEU A 142 -11.22 -58.28 1.01
N GLY A 143 -12.21 -59.17 1.03
CA GLY A 143 -12.98 -59.48 2.23
C GLY A 143 -14.18 -58.61 2.62
N GLY A 144 -15.36 -58.94 2.07
CA GLY A 144 -16.59 -59.06 2.87
C GLY A 144 -17.42 -57.79 3.13
N GLY A 145 -18.04 -57.24 2.08
CA GLY A 145 -19.12 -56.24 2.20
C GLY A 145 -19.54 -55.58 0.88
N ASP A 146 -18.64 -55.60 -0.11
CA ASP A 146 -18.69 -54.74 -1.30
C ASP A 146 -19.40 -55.36 -2.52
N SER A 147 -19.68 -56.67 -2.51
CA SER A 147 -20.37 -57.34 -3.63
C SER A 147 -21.79 -56.83 -3.85
N GLY A 148 -22.49 -56.45 -2.77
CA GLY A 148 -23.87 -55.96 -2.85
C GLY A 148 -24.00 -54.50 -3.28
N LEU A 149 -23.09 -53.61 -2.83
CA LEU A 149 -23.11 -52.19 -3.20
C LEU A 149 -22.73 -52.00 -4.67
N LYS A 150 -21.64 -52.64 -5.10
CA LYS A 150 -21.17 -52.63 -6.50
C LYS A 150 -22.17 -53.30 -7.45
N ALA A 151 -22.84 -54.39 -7.02
CA ALA A 151 -23.89 -55.02 -7.82
C ALA A 151 -25.16 -54.16 -7.92
N LEU A 152 -25.55 -53.47 -6.84
CA LEU A 152 -26.69 -52.56 -6.82
C LEU A 152 -26.44 -51.34 -7.73
N TYR A 153 -25.27 -50.72 -7.59
CA TYR A 153 -24.85 -49.62 -8.46
C TYR A 153 -24.78 -50.02 -9.93
N ARG A 154 -24.17 -51.16 -10.27
CA ARG A 154 -24.14 -51.67 -11.66
C ARG A 154 -25.53 -51.92 -12.23
N ARG A 155 -26.49 -52.35 -11.40
CA ARG A 155 -27.88 -52.60 -11.81
C ARG A 155 -28.62 -51.29 -12.07
N LEU A 156 -28.46 -50.31 -11.18
CA LEU A 156 -28.93 -48.93 -11.35
C LEU A 156 -28.34 -48.28 -12.60
N ALA A 157 -27.02 -48.39 -12.80
CA ALA A 157 -26.32 -47.83 -13.94
C ALA A 157 -26.84 -48.39 -15.27
N ARG A 158 -27.11 -49.71 -15.34
CA ARG A 158 -27.71 -50.33 -16.53
C ARG A 158 -29.15 -49.88 -16.77
N PHE A 159 -29.89 -49.51 -15.72
CA PHE A 159 -31.28 -49.06 -15.84
C PHE A 159 -31.38 -47.55 -16.17
N LEU A 160 -30.46 -46.75 -15.64
CA LEU A 160 -30.45 -45.29 -15.73
C LEU A 160 -29.51 -44.73 -16.79
N HIS A 161 -28.84 -45.56 -17.59
CA HIS A 161 -27.90 -45.07 -18.58
C HIS A 161 -28.61 -44.19 -19.64
N PRO A 162 -28.17 -42.94 -19.86
CA PRO A 162 -28.83 -42.01 -20.77
C PRO A 162 -28.78 -42.45 -22.24
N ASP A 163 -27.76 -43.21 -22.66
CA ASP A 163 -27.63 -43.73 -24.04
C ASP A 163 -28.67 -44.78 -24.43
N LEU A 164 -29.46 -45.29 -23.47
CA LEU A 164 -30.55 -46.23 -23.73
C LEU A 164 -31.83 -45.52 -24.22
N VAL A 165 -31.87 -44.18 -24.21
CA VAL A 165 -33.02 -43.38 -24.65
C VAL A 165 -32.76 -42.77 -26.03
N ARG A 166 -33.54 -43.19 -27.04
CA ARG A 166 -33.48 -42.64 -28.41
C ARG A 166 -34.72 -41.81 -28.73
N GLY A 167 -34.50 -40.56 -29.16
CA GLY A 167 -35.56 -39.68 -29.68
C GLY A 167 -36.28 -38.77 -28.67
N ASP A 168 -36.07 -38.94 -27.36
CA ASP A 168 -36.64 -38.07 -26.32
C ASP A 168 -35.54 -37.42 -25.47
N GLU A 169 -35.34 -36.12 -25.68
CA GLU A 169 -34.30 -35.33 -25.01
C GLU A 169 -34.62 -35.08 -23.53
N ALA A 170 -35.90 -34.90 -23.18
CA ALA A 170 -36.31 -34.61 -21.81
C ALA A 170 -36.09 -35.82 -20.87
N GLU A 171 -36.40 -37.03 -21.36
CA GLU A 171 -36.15 -38.26 -20.62
C GLU A 171 -34.64 -38.57 -20.54
N ARG A 172 -33.83 -38.18 -21.54
CA ARG A 172 -32.36 -38.31 -21.46
C ARG A 172 -31.77 -37.41 -20.37
N THR A 173 -32.20 -36.15 -20.28
CA THR A 173 -31.78 -35.23 -19.21
C THR A 173 -32.16 -35.77 -17.83
N ARG A 174 -33.41 -36.23 -17.66
CA ARG A 174 -33.89 -36.81 -16.39
C ARG A 174 -33.08 -38.04 -15.95
N ARG A 175 -32.74 -38.94 -16.88
CA ARG A 175 -31.89 -40.10 -16.58
C ARG A 175 -30.44 -39.71 -16.28
N SER A 176 -29.94 -38.66 -16.92
CA SER A 176 -28.58 -38.15 -16.66
C SER A 176 -28.45 -37.60 -15.24
N GLU A 177 -29.45 -36.88 -14.75
CA GLU A 177 -29.53 -36.40 -13.35
C GLU A 177 -29.64 -37.54 -12.34
N LEU A 178 -30.49 -38.53 -12.62
CA LEU A 178 -30.62 -39.72 -11.76
C LEU A 178 -29.34 -40.55 -11.73
N MET A 179 -28.63 -40.65 -12.86
CA MET A 179 -27.34 -41.33 -12.93
C MET A 179 -26.26 -40.56 -12.16
N ALA A 180 -26.24 -39.23 -12.23
CA ALA A 180 -25.34 -38.40 -11.43
C ALA A 180 -25.57 -38.61 -9.92
N SER A 181 -26.84 -38.69 -9.50
CA SER A 181 -27.21 -39.00 -8.12
C SER A 181 -26.77 -40.42 -7.70
N ALA A 182 -26.89 -41.42 -8.59
CA ALA A 182 -26.39 -42.78 -8.35
C ALA A 182 -24.86 -42.80 -8.19
N ASN A 183 -24.13 -42.10 -9.04
CA ASN A 183 -22.66 -42.02 -8.98
C ASN A 183 -22.18 -41.38 -7.68
N ASP A 184 -22.91 -40.38 -7.19
CA ASP A 184 -22.59 -39.68 -5.95
C ASP A 184 -22.90 -40.53 -4.70
N GLY A 185 -23.98 -41.33 -4.74
CA GLY A 185 -24.27 -42.34 -3.72
C GLY A 185 -23.20 -43.43 -3.66
N TYR A 186 -22.77 -43.94 -4.82
CA TYR A 186 -21.74 -44.98 -4.91
C TYR A 186 -20.37 -44.51 -4.44
N ARG A 187 -19.91 -43.31 -4.87
CA ARG A 187 -18.63 -42.74 -4.40
C ARG A 187 -18.56 -42.56 -2.90
N ARG A 188 -19.70 -42.28 -2.25
CA ARG A 188 -19.79 -42.12 -0.80
C ARG A 188 -19.97 -43.44 -0.03
N GLY A 189 -20.06 -44.57 -0.74
CA GLY A 189 -20.34 -45.87 -0.12
C GLY A 189 -21.76 -45.98 0.46
N ASP A 190 -22.67 -45.08 0.07
CA ASP A 190 -23.98 -44.95 0.69
C ASP A 190 -24.99 -45.94 0.08
N ARG A 191 -24.98 -47.16 0.63
CA ARG A 191 -25.86 -48.24 0.19
C ARG A 191 -27.33 -47.87 0.29
N ALA A 192 -27.72 -47.16 1.35
CA ALA A 192 -29.13 -46.80 1.57
C ALA A 192 -29.61 -45.80 0.51
N ALA A 193 -28.78 -44.82 0.15
CA ALA A 193 -29.09 -43.88 -0.93
C ALA A 193 -29.25 -44.59 -2.28
N LEU A 194 -28.40 -45.58 -2.59
CA LEU A 194 -28.53 -46.40 -3.79
C LEU A 194 -29.78 -47.30 -3.77
N GLU A 195 -30.13 -47.90 -2.62
CA GLU A 195 -31.35 -48.72 -2.52
C GLU A 195 -32.62 -47.87 -2.70
N LEU A 196 -32.66 -46.68 -2.10
CA LEU A 196 -33.74 -45.70 -2.29
C LEU A 196 -33.86 -45.24 -3.74
N LEU A 197 -32.74 -44.96 -4.39
CA LEU A 197 -32.72 -44.57 -5.80
C LEU A 197 -33.18 -45.72 -6.70
N ALA A 198 -32.74 -46.96 -6.42
CA ALA A 198 -33.16 -48.15 -7.16
C ALA A 198 -34.66 -48.43 -7.06
N GLU A 199 -35.26 -48.16 -5.90
CA GLU A 199 -36.70 -48.32 -5.69
C GLU A 199 -37.50 -47.22 -6.36
N ARG A 200 -37.06 -45.96 -6.28
CA ARG A 200 -37.69 -44.81 -6.96
C ARG A 200 -37.81 -45.00 -8.47
N VAL A 201 -36.86 -45.72 -9.07
CA VAL A 201 -36.81 -45.97 -10.52
C VAL A 201 -37.33 -47.35 -10.90
N GLY A 202 -37.81 -48.15 -9.94
CA GLY A 202 -38.40 -49.47 -10.20
C GLY A 202 -37.39 -50.57 -10.55
N ALA A 203 -36.10 -50.39 -10.22
CA ALA A 203 -35.03 -51.35 -10.45
C ALA A 203 -34.83 -52.37 -9.30
N ALA A 204 -35.64 -52.30 -8.24
CA ALA A 204 -35.67 -53.28 -7.15
C ALA A 204 -36.39 -54.56 -7.60
N GLY A 205 -35.70 -55.69 -7.60
CA GLY A 205 -36.20 -56.96 -8.14
C GLY A 205 -37.47 -57.47 -7.44
N SER A 206 -38.45 -57.89 -8.24
CA SER A 206 -39.67 -58.59 -7.83
C SER A 206 -39.40 -60.09 -7.61
N GLY A 207 -38.72 -60.46 -6.53
CA GLY A 207 -38.78 -61.82 -5.99
C GLY A 207 -39.87 -61.91 -4.92
N ASP A 208 -40.46 -63.09 -4.70
CA ASP A 208 -41.34 -63.38 -3.55
C ASP A 208 -40.53 -63.24 -2.25
N VAL A 209 -40.36 -62.01 -1.77
CA VAL A 209 -39.75 -61.67 -0.49
C VAL A 209 -40.76 -62.04 0.59
N SER A 210 -40.30 -62.79 1.60
CA SER A 210 -41.18 -63.15 2.72
C SER A 210 -41.64 -61.87 3.44
N GLU A 211 -42.84 -61.92 4.02
CA GLU A 211 -43.40 -60.82 4.81
C GLU A 211 -42.44 -60.35 5.94
N ALA A 212 -41.69 -61.27 6.54
CA ALA A 212 -40.66 -60.98 7.53
C ALA A 212 -39.47 -60.18 6.95
N GLU A 213 -38.97 -60.54 5.77
CA GLU A 213 -37.88 -59.82 5.11
C GLU A 213 -38.30 -58.42 4.64
N ARG A 214 -39.54 -58.27 4.16
CA ARG A 214 -40.12 -56.97 3.79
C ARG A 214 -40.22 -56.05 5.01
N LEU A 215 -40.65 -56.59 6.16
CA LEU A 215 -40.69 -55.82 7.41
C LEU A 215 -39.28 -55.40 7.88
N VAL A 216 -38.28 -56.30 7.82
CA VAL A 216 -36.88 -55.96 8.15
C VAL A 216 -36.35 -54.84 7.25
N HIS A 217 -36.67 -54.87 5.96
CA HIS A 217 -36.26 -53.81 5.03
C HIS A 217 -36.96 -52.48 5.32
N LEU A 218 -38.26 -52.48 5.60
CA LEU A 218 -39.01 -51.28 6.01
C LEU A 218 -38.48 -50.67 7.31
N VAL A 219 -38.16 -51.50 8.31
CA VAL A 219 -37.57 -51.04 9.58
C VAL A 219 -36.20 -50.38 9.35
N LYS A 220 -35.34 -50.96 8.50
CA LYS A 220 -34.06 -50.34 8.12
C LYS A 220 -34.25 -49.00 7.40
N ARG A 221 -35.24 -48.90 6.50
CA ARG A 221 -35.58 -47.65 5.81
C ARG A 221 -36.08 -46.58 6.76
N ILE A 222 -36.99 -46.94 7.67
CA ILE A 222 -37.48 -46.04 8.74
C ILE A 222 -36.29 -45.50 9.55
N ALA A 223 -35.38 -46.37 9.99
CA ALA A 223 -34.21 -45.95 10.75
C ALA A 223 -33.27 -45.01 9.95
N ALA A 224 -33.08 -45.27 8.65
CA ALA A 224 -32.28 -44.42 7.78
C ALA A 224 -32.92 -43.04 7.57
N VAL A 225 -34.23 -42.99 7.32
CA VAL A 225 -34.99 -41.73 7.16
C VAL A 225 -35.02 -40.94 8.46
N GLU A 226 -35.19 -41.60 9.61
CA GLU A 226 -35.12 -40.95 10.93
C GLU A 226 -33.75 -40.35 11.21
N ALA A 227 -32.67 -41.04 10.83
CA ALA A 227 -31.31 -40.52 10.94
C ALA A 227 -31.10 -39.31 10.02
N ALA A 228 -31.61 -39.34 8.78
CA ALA A 228 -31.56 -38.21 7.85
C ALA A 228 -32.34 -37.00 8.39
N ARG A 229 -33.57 -37.22 8.87
CA ARG A 229 -34.42 -36.19 9.50
C ARG A 229 -33.71 -35.54 10.68
N THR A 230 -33.08 -36.35 11.55
CA THR A 230 -32.33 -35.84 12.70
C THR A 230 -31.15 -34.97 12.28
N ARG A 231 -30.41 -35.36 11.23
CA ARG A 231 -29.30 -34.57 10.68
C ARG A 231 -29.78 -33.24 10.09
N LEU A 232 -30.85 -33.25 9.31
CA LEU A 232 -31.43 -32.04 8.73
C LEU A 232 -32.03 -31.12 9.80
N ALA A 233 -32.64 -31.68 10.85
CA ALA A 233 -33.16 -30.88 11.96
C ALA A 233 -32.02 -30.16 12.70
N ALA A 234 -30.90 -30.85 12.90
CA ALA A 234 -29.69 -30.24 13.46
C ALA A 234 -29.11 -29.16 12.54
N GLN A 235 -29.13 -29.35 11.22
CA GLN A 235 -28.72 -28.33 10.25
C GLN A 235 -29.64 -27.11 10.27
N HIS A 236 -30.95 -27.32 10.26
CA HIS A 236 -31.95 -26.25 10.38
C HIS A 236 -31.72 -25.43 11.65
N ALA A 237 -31.56 -26.10 12.79
CA ALA A 237 -31.29 -25.45 14.07
C ALA A 237 -29.98 -24.63 14.04
N ARG A 238 -28.92 -25.15 13.41
CA ARG A 238 -27.64 -24.41 13.24
C ARG A 238 -27.81 -23.16 12.37
N LEU A 239 -28.56 -23.26 11.26
CA LEU A 239 -28.83 -22.11 10.39
C LEU A 239 -29.66 -21.05 11.14
N ALA A 240 -30.67 -21.46 11.90
CA ALA A 240 -31.55 -20.57 12.64
C ALA A 240 -30.83 -19.75 13.73
N VAL A 241 -29.74 -20.26 14.32
CA VAL A 241 -28.93 -19.55 15.33
C VAL A 241 -27.68 -18.89 14.77
N SER A 242 -27.46 -18.97 13.45
CA SER A 242 -26.32 -18.36 12.78
C SER A 242 -26.27 -16.84 13.00
N ARG A 243 -25.09 -16.24 12.78
CA ARG A 243 -24.94 -14.78 12.87
C ARG A 243 -25.83 -14.06 11.84
N ALA A 244 -25.89 -14.56 10.61
CA ALA A 244 -26.74 -14.01 9.57
C ALA A 244 -28.23 -14.11 9.92
N ALA A 245 -28.68 -15.23 10.51
CA ALA A 245 -30.06 -15.37 10.95
C ALA A 245 -30.42 -14.38 12.06
N ARG A 246 -29.53 -14.20 13.05
CA ARG A 246 -29.71 -13.19 14.11
C ARG A 246 -29.78 -11.78 13.56
N LEU A 247 -28.84 -11.39 12.70
CA LEU A 247 -28.84 -10.06 12.07
C LEU A 247 -30.07 -9.84 11.19
N ARG A 248 -30.49 -10.83 10.39
CA ARG A 248 -31.71 -10.77 9.58
C ARG A 248 -32.96 -10.59 10.45
N ALA A 249 -33.05 -11.29 11.58
CA ALA A 249 -34.17 -11.20 12.51
C ALA A 249 -34.24 -9.84 13.25
N GLU A 250 -33.13 -9.13 13.38
CA GLU A 250 -33.08 -7.79 13.96
C GLU A 250 -33.62 -6.70 13.03
N VAL A 251 -33.51 -6.87 11.72
CA VAL A 251 -33.96 -5.89 10.71
C VAL A 251 -35.43 -5.46 10.89
N PRO A 252 -36.43 -6.36 10.97
CA PRO A 252 -37.82 -5.96 11.15
C PRO A 252 -38.17 -5.50 12.58
N ARG A 253 -37.34 -5.81 13.59
CA ARG A 253 -37.61 -5.48 15.01
C ARG A 253 -37.31 -4.03 15.35
N ARG A 254 -36.46 -3.36 14.57
CA ARG A 254 -36.24 -1.91 14.69
C ARG A 254 -37.28 -1.18 13.87
N ALA A 255 -38.33 -0.70 14.53
CA ALA A 255 -39.42 0.03 13.90
C ALA A 255 -38.91 1.26 13.12
N GLY A 256 -38.86 1.18 11.79
CA GLY A 256 -38.59 2.31 10.89
C GLY A 256 -37.12 2.57 10.50
N GLY A 257 -36.15 1.79 11.01
CA GLY A 257 -34.72 1.96 10.70
C GLY A 257 -34.19 0.92 9.71
N ASN A 258 -33.44 1.35 8.69
CA ASN A 258 -32.70 0.43 7.82
C ASN A 258 -31.41 -0.02 8.54
N VAL A 259 -31.46 -1.17 9.25
CA VAL A 259 -30.32 -1.71 10.03
C VAL A 259 -29.03 -1.81 9.22
N LEU A 260 -29.11 -2.10 7.91
CA LEU A 260 -27.92 -2.14 7.05
C LEU A 260 -27.34 -0.74 6.83
N ALA A 261 -28.21 0.27 6.65
CA ALA A 261 -27.78 1.66 6.55
C ALA A 261 -27.22 2.18 7.89
N GLU A 262 -27.81 1.79 9.03
CA GLU A 262 -27.28 2.10 10.36
C GLU A 262 -25.88 1.48 10.57
N ALA A 263 -25.71 0.20 10.23
CA ALA A 263 -24.42 -0.48 10.34
C ALA A 263 -23.36 0.17 9.44
N ARG A 264 -23.74 0.52 8.21
CA ARG A 264 -22.88 1.28 7.29
C ARG A 264 -22.50 2.65 7.88
N ALA A 265 -23.48 3.42 8.36
CA ALA A 265 -23.25 4.73 8.93
C ALA A 265 -22.35 4.66 10.17
N ALA A 266 -22.56 3.68 11.05
CA ALA A 266 -21.70 3.44 12.22
C ALA A 266 -20.26 3.08 11.81
N ALA A 267 -20.08 2.27 10.75
CA ALA A 267 -18.75 1.95 10.23
C ALA A 267 -18.08 3.18 9.57
N GLU A 268 -18.82 4.00 8.84
CA GLU A 268 -18.33 5.26 8.25
C GLU A 268 -17.94 6.28 9.33
N GLU A 269 -18.76 6.43 10.38
CA GLU A 269 -18.49 7.27 11.54
C GLU A 269 -17.26 6.78 12.30
N GLY A 270 -17.20 5.48 12.62
CA GLY A 270 -16.05 4.85 13.26
C GLY A 270 -14.77 5.02 12.44
N GLY A 271 -14.84 4.85 11.13
CA GLY A 271 -13.71 5.06 10.22
C GLY A 271 -13.24 6.51 10.20
N SER A 272 -14.18 7.46 10.20
CA SER A 272 -13.87 8.90 10.30
C SER A 272 -13.21 9.24 11.64
N ALA A 273 -13.77 8.76 12.75
CA ALA A 273 -13.22 8.96 14.09
C ALA A 273 -11.82 8.36 14.24
N ALA A 274 -11.60 7.13 13.75
CA ALA A 274 -10.30 6.47 13.78
C ALA A 274 -9.25 7.23 12.94
N ARG A 275 -9.64 7.75 11.76
CA ARG A 275 -8.75 8.61 10.96
C ARG A 275 -8.43 9.92 11.69
N GLY A 276 -9.42 10.57 12.28
CA GLY A 276 -9.23 11.78 13.09
C GLY A 276 -8.28 11.54 14.27
N GLU A 277 -8.44 10.42 14.98
CA GLU A 277 -7.52 10.02 16.07
C GLU A 277 -6.09 9.82 15.53
N ALA A 278 -5.93 9.12 14.40
CA ALA A 278 -4.63 8.88 13.82
C ALA A 278 -3.91 10.18 13.43
N LEU A 279 -4.61 11.12 12.75
CA LEU A 279 -4.05 12.41 12.37
C LEU A 279 -3.69 13.27 13.59
N ALA A 280 -4.55 13.30 14.61
CA ALA A 280 -4.27 14.01 15.86
C ALA A 280 -3.04 13.43 16.59
N ARG A 281 -2.88 12.10 16.60
CA ARG A 281 -1.69 11.43 17.15
C ARG A 281 -0.43 11.72 16.34
N LEU A 282 -0.54 11.77 15.02
CA LEU A 282 0.56 12.15 14.14
C LEU A 282 1.07 13.57 14.45
N GLY A 283 0.17 14.53 14.68
CA GLY A 283 0.52 15.87 15.14
C GLY A 283 1.29 15.86 16.47
N LYS A 284 0.84 15.08 17.46
CA LYS A 284 1.54 14.90 18.75
C LYS A 284 2.91 14.25 18.58
N LEU A 285 3.03 13.26 17.70
CA LEU A 285 4.26 12.53 17.45
C LEU A 285 5.40 13.43 16.97
N VAL A 286 5.09 14.47 16.19
CA VAL A 286 6.10 15.48 15.77
C VAL A 286 6.71 16.19 16.98
N VAL A 287 5.87 16.60 17.94
CA VAL A 287 6.33 17.26 19.18
C VAL A 287 7.14 16.29 20.05
N GLU A 288 6.66 15.06 20.19
CA GLU A 288 7.35 14.01 20.97
C GLU A 288 8.71 13.63 20.37
N ALA A 289 8.82 13.60 19.03
CA ALA A 289 10.06 13.37 18.31
C ALA A 289 11.07 14.49 18.58
N ARG A 290 10.65 15.77 18.49
CA ARG A 290 11.51 16.90 18.84
C ARG A 290 11.97 16.85 20.30
N ALA A 291 11.07 16.50 21.22
CA ALA A 291 11.40 16.30 22.63
C ALA A 291 12.41 15.17 22.85
N LEU A 292 12.30 14.08 22.08
CA LEU A 292 13.27 12.99 22.07
C LEU A 292 14.65 13.46 21.58
N GLY A 293 14.70 14.26 20.51
CA GLY A 293 15.94 14.88 20.01
C GLY A 293 16.62 15.77 21.08
N MET A 294 15.85 16.64 21.74
CA MET A 294 16.34 17.46 22.85
C MET A 294 16.88 16.61 24.01
N ALA A 295 16.12 15.60 24.46
CA ALA A 295 16.55 14.71 25.53
C ALA A 295 17.86 13.98 25.19
N ARG A 296 18.00 13.53 23.93
CA ARG A 296 19.23 12.90 23.44
C ARG A 296 20.42 13.86 23.53
N ARG A 297 20.26 15.11 23.07
CA ARG A 297 21.33 16.14 23.14
C ARG A 297 21.72 16.45 24.59
N THR A 298 20.75 16.65 25.47
CA THR A 298 21.00 16.92 26.89
C THR A 298 21.76 15.76 27.54
N THR A 299 21.36 14.52 27.28
CA THR A 299 22.04 13.33 27.82
C THR A 299 23.44 13.18 27.25
N ALA A 300 23.64 13.41 25.95
CA ALA A 300 24.96 13.41 25.33
C ALA A 300 25.89 14.48 25.93
N ALA A 301 25.38 15.68 26.21
CA ALA A 301 26.11 16.76 26.87
C ALA A 301 26.49 16.39 28.31
N LYS A 302 25.55 15.82 29.10
CA LYS A 302 25.81 15.33 30.46
C LYS A 302 26.92 14.27 30.49
N LEU A 303 26.87 13.30 29.57
CA LEU A 303 27.91 12.26 29.46
C LEU A 303 29.26 12.84 29.05
N ALA A 304 29.28 13.85 28.17
CA ALA A 304 30.50 14.54 27.78
C ALA A 304 31.11 15.34 28.94
N ALA A 305 30.29 16.07 29.71
CA ALA A 305 30.71 16.82 30.89
C ALA A 305 31.28 15.90 31.99
N ALA A 306 30.71 14.70 32.15
CA ALA A 306 31.22 13.68 33.08
C ALA A 306 32.53 12.99 32.61
N GLY A 307 33.15 13.44 31.52
CA GLY A 307 34.36 12.83 30.95
C GLY A 307 34.15 11.46 30.30
N ARG A 308 32.89 11.00 30.16
CA ARG A 308 32.50 9.67 29.67
C ARG A 308 32.32 9.63 28.16
N ARG A 309 33.28 10.18 27.41
CA ARG A 309 33.24 10.22 25.93
C ARG A 309 33.18 8.82 25.29
N GLY A 310 33.75 7.79 25.94
CA GLY A 310 33.64 6.40 25.49
C GLY A 310 32.22 5.85 25.60
N VAL A 311 31.54 6.09 26.73
CA VAL A 311 30.15 5.70 26.96
C VAL A 311 29.21 6.43 26.01
N ARG A 312 29.43 7.72 25.74
CA ARG A 312 28.66 8.48 24.73
C ARG A 312 28.72 7.84 23.34
N ARG A 313 29.85 7.24 22.94
CA ARG A 313 29.98 6.57 21.64
C ARG A 313 29.36 5.18 21.62
N ALA A 314 29.33 4.50 22.76
CA ALA A 314 28.81 3.13 22.89
C ALA A 314 27.30 3.08 23.18
N TRP A 315 26.75 4.12 23.82
CA TRP A 315 25.36 4.17 24.28
C TRP A 315 24.63 5.37 23.68
N ASP A 316 23.88 5.10 22.61
CA ASP A 316 22.91 6.01 22.00
C ASP A 316 21.67 5.18 21.64
N PRO A 317 20.72 4.99 22.57
CA PRO A 317 19.56 4.11 22.35
C PRO A 317 18.69 4.60 21.19
N VAL A 318 18.67 5.91 20.94
CA VAL A 318 17.94 6.50 19.82
C VAL A 318 18.56 6.07 18.50
N ALA A 319 19.88 6.25 18.34
CA ALA A 319 20.58 5.86 17.12
C ALA A 319 20.70 4.34 16.90
N GLN A 320 20.31 3.54 17.90
CA GLN A 320 20.25 2.06 17.87
C GLN A 320 18.82 1.53 17.66
N SER A 321 17.79 2.39 17.73
CA SER A 321 16.40 1.96 17.56
C SER A 321 16.14 1.48 16.12
N PRO A 322 15.44 0.35 15.93
CA PRO A 322 15.07 -0.14 14.60
C PRO A 322 13.98 0.70 13.92
N VAL A 323 13.22 1.50 14.70
CA VAL A 323 12.18 2.41 14.18
C VAL A 323 12.79 3.74 13.72
N LEU A 324 13.99 4.06 14.21
CA LEU A 324 14.72 5.24 13.83
C LEU A 324 15.59 4.97 12.62
N ARG A 325 15.38 5.75 11.58
CA ARG A 325 16.29 5.81 10.45
C ARG A 325 17.32 6.87 10.64
N ARG A 326 18.57 6.48 10.43
CA ARG A 326 19.60 7.46 10.09
C ARG A 326 19.29 7.95 8.69
N GLN A 327 19.36 9.26 8.51
CA GLN A 327 19.26 9.91 7.22
C GLN A 327 20.07 9.12 6.17
N LEU A 328 19.59 9.14 4.93
CA LEU A 328 20.42 8.83 3.78
C LEU A 328 21.66 9.70 3.88
N ALA A 329 22.74 9.17 4.46
CA ALA A 329 24.07 9.69 4.18
C ALA A 329 24.10 9.74 2.66
N ARG A 330 24.39 10.92 2.07
CA ARG A 330 24.49 11.20 0.63
C ARG A 330 25.44 10.21 -0.02
N ARG A 331 25.01 8.96 -0.12
CA ARG A 331 25.80 7.80 -0.49
C ARG A 331 25.66 7.77 -1.99
N GLY A 332 26.67 8.36 -2.62
CA GLY A 332 26.83 8.30 -4.06
C GLY A 332 26.60 6.88 -4.57
N ALA A 333 25.89 6.81 -5.70
CA ALA A 333 25.78 5.70 -6.62
C ALA A 333 26.00 4.30 -6.02
N ARG A 334 25.16 3.88 -5.07
CA ARG A 334 24.98 2.44 -4.86
C ARG A 334 24.29 1.87 -6.09
N ARG A 335 24.75 0.72 -6.59
CA ARG A 335 24.04 -0.01 -7.63
C ARG A 335 22.59 -0.21 -7.17
N PRO A 336 21.58 0.10 -8.01
CA PRO A 336 20.19 -0.03 -7.62
C PRO A 336 19.91 -1.49 -7.27
N THR A 337 19.31 -1.70 -6.10
CA THR A 337 18.84 -3.02 -5.68
C THR A 337 17.67 -3.47 -6.57
N PRO A 338 17.31 -4.77 -6.59
CA PRO A 338 16.11 -5.22 -7.28
C PRO A 338 14.84 -4.49 -6.82
N ALA A 339 14.73 -4.22 -5.51
CA ALA A 339 13.63 -3.44 -4.93
C ALA A 339 13.62 -1.99 -5.43
N ALA A 340 14.78 -1.33 -5.48
CA ALA A 340 14.91 0.03 -6.05
C ALA A 340 14.52 0.06 -7.53
N SER A 341 14.94 -0.94 -8.31
CA SER A 341 14.58 -1.07 -9.73
C SER A 341 13.08 -1.31 -9.93
N ALA A 342 12.46 -2.11 -9.06
CA ALA A 342 11.02 -2.34 -9.08
C ALA A 342 10.25 -1.06 -8.74
N LEU A 343 10.69 -0.32 -7.71
CA LEU A 343 10.11 0.98 -7.35
C LEU A 343 10.23 1.99 -8.51
N SER A 344 11.38 2.05 -9.18
CA SER A 344 11.58 2.92 -10.34
C SER A 344 10.52 2.70 -11.43
N ARG A 345 10.29 1.44 -11.82
CA ARG A 345 9.27 1.07 -12.81
C ARG A 345 7.85 1.34 -12.32
N ALA A 346 7.57 1.09 -11.04
CA ALA A 346 6.27 1.36 -10.45
C ALA A 346 5.96 2.86 -10.47
N LEU A 347 6.93 3.71 -10.13
CA LEU A 347 6.78 5.17 -10.15
C LEU A 347 6.57 5.70 -11.56
N GLU A 348 7.32 5.23 -12.54
CA GLU A 348 7.13 5.62 -13.95
C GLU A 348 5.70 5.29 -14.42
N LYS A 349 5.23 4.06 -14.14
CA LYS A 349 3.87 3.62 -14.49
C LYS A 349 2.81 4.45 -13.77
N GLN A 350 2.95 4.68 -12.48
CA GLN A 350 1.98 5.41 -11.66
C GLN A 350 1.95 6.91 -12.01
N ALA A 351 3.10 7.52 -12.29
CA ALA A 351 3.18 8.93 -12.66
C ALA A 351 2.46 9.24 -13.98
N GLY A 352 2.40 8.28 -14.90
CA GLY A 352 1.64 8.39 -16.15
C GLY A 352 0.14 8.08 -16.02
N SER A 353 -0.35 7.69 -14.84
CA SER A 353 -1.76 7.36 -14.64
C SER A 353 -2.65 8.59 -14.43
N ALA A 354 -3.97 8.41 -14.55
CA ALA A 354 -4.94 9.47 -14.30
C ALA A 354 -4.97 9.98 -12.84
N ALA A 355 -4.51 9.16 -11.89
CA ALA A 355 -4.48 9.50 -10.47
C ALA A 355 -3.11 9.12 -9.86
N PRO A 356 -2.05 9.89 -10.11
CA PRO A 356 -0.67 9.57 -9.74
C PRO A 356 -0.37 9.80 -8.24
N TRP A 357 -1.39 9.70 -7.38
CA TRP A 357 -1.30 10.10 -5.98
C TRP A 357 -0.33 9.22 -5.18
N GLU A 358 -0.24 7.92 -5.45
CA GLU A 358 0.75 7.04 -4.80
C GLU A 358 2.20 7.44 -5.14
N ALA A 359 2.45 7.79 -6.40
CA ALA A 359 3.74 8.28 -6.85
C ALA A 359 4.06 9.65 -6.22
N ALA A 360 3.06 10.54 -6.11
CA ALA A 360 3.23 11.82 -5.44
C ALA A 360 3.55 11.66 -3.95
N LEU A 361 2.88 10.73 -3.25
CA LEU A 361 3.15 10.42 -1.85
C LEU A 361 4.56 9.87 -1.66
N THR A 362 5.03 9.05 -2.61
CA THR A 362 6.41 8.55 -2.63
C THR A 362 7.43 9.66 -2.84
N LEU A 363 7.14 10.60 -3.74
CA LEU A 363 7.98 11.77 -3.98
C LEU A 363 8.04 12.69 -2.76
N LEU A 364 6.92 12.92 -2.06
CA LEU A 364 6.90 13.67 -0.80
C LEU A 364 7.79 13.02 0.26
N ALA A 365 7.70 11.69 0.41
CA ALA A 365 8.55 10.92 1.32
C ALA A 365 10.04 11.07 0.97
N PHE A 366 10.38 10.92 -0.31
CA PHE A 366 11.75 11.06 -0.81
C PHE A 366 12.30 12.47 -0.60
N LEU A 367 11.53 13.50 -0.96
CA LEU A 367 11.95 14.91 -0.80
C LEU A 367 12.20 15.25 0.67
N GLY A 368 11.38 14.72 1.59
CA GLY A 368 11.59 14.88 3.02
C GLY A 368 12.86 14.20 3.53
N GLU A 369 13.32 13.12 2.91
CA GLU A 369 14.59 12.47 3.26
C GLU A 369 15.82 13.19 2.67
N GLU A 370 15.68 13.86 1.52
CA GLU A 370 16.78 14.53 0.81
C GLU A 370 17.27 15.82 1.50
N VAL A 371 16.37 16.55 2.16
CA VAL A 371 16.65 17.87 2.77
C VAL A 371 17.39 17.83 4.11
N GLY A 372 17.52 16.64 4.71
CA GLY A 372 17.97 16.49 6.10
C GLY A 372 16.94 16.97 7.09
N CYS A 373 16.70 18.27 7.18
CA CYS A 373 15.65 18.84 8.00
C CYS A 373 14.41 19.12 7.13
N LEU A 374 13.25 18.65 7.59
CA LEU A 374 12.01 18.82 6.84
C LEU A 374 11.72 20.31 6.59
N PRO A 375 11.40 20.71 5.33
CA PRO A 375 10.87 22.04 5.09
C PRO A 375 9.56 22.21 5.87
N GLU A 376 9.23 23.44 6.23
CA GLU A 376 8.02 23.80 7.01
C GLU A 376 6.78 23.01 6.55
N PRO A 377 6.46 22.92 5.23
CA PRO A 377 5.24 22.26 4.78
C PRO A 377 5.23 20.73 4.94
N LEU A 378 6.36 20.13 5.28
CA LEU A 378 6.49 18.71 5.62
C LEU A 378 6.78 18.50 7.11
N ALA A 379 7.04 19.56 7.87
CA ALA A 379 7.35 19.52 9.30
C ALA A 379 6.10 19.37 10.18
N SER A 380 4.91 19.61 9.61
CA SER A 380 3.60 19.51 10.25
C SER A 380 2.66 18.66 9.39
N TRP A 381 1.79 17.88 10.04
CA TRP A 381 0.77 17.09 9.34
C TRP A 381 -0.37 17.95 8.78
N ASP A 382 -0.66 19.09 9.41
CA ASP A 382 -1.68 20.02 8.91
C ASP A 382 -1.19 20.74 7.65
N GLU A 383 0.08 21.16 7.64
CA GLU A 383 0.67 21.77 6.45
C GLU A 383 0.84 20.76 5.32
N LEU A 384 1.23 19.53 5.64
CA LEU A 384 1.29 18.44 4.67
C LEU A 384 -0.11 18.14 4.10
N ALA A 385 -1.17 18.18 4.93
CA ALA A 385 -2.54 18.02 4.46
C ALA A 385 -2.94 19.14 3.49
N GLU A 386 -2.60 20.40 3.79
CA GLU A 386 -2.85 21.52 2.87
C GLU A 386 -2.13 21.31 1.52
N ARG A 387 -0.86 20.88 1.55
CA ARG A 387 -0.10 20.60 0.30
C ARG A 387 -0.66 19.40 -0.44
N TRP A 388 -1.10 18.38 0.28
CA TRP A 388 -1.75 17.21 -0.30
C TRP A 388 -3.06 17.59 -1.01
N ASP A 389 -3.89 18.42 -0.38
CA ASP A 389 -5.14 18.92 -0.95
C ASP A 389 -4.92 19.75 -2.21
N ALA A 390 -3.89 20.61 -2.21
CA ALA A 390 -3.50 21.36 -3.41
C ALA A 390 -3.03 20.43 -4.54
N LEU A 391 -2.24 19.39 -4.22
CA LEU A 391 -1.75 18.44 -5.22
C LEU A 391 -2.87 17.60 -5.83
N ARG A 392 -3.76 17.07 -4.98
CA ARG A 392 -4.83 16.15 -5.38
C ARG A 392 -6.03 16.82 -6.04
N ALA A 393 -6.18 18.14 -5.96
CA ALA A 393 -7.30 18.88 -6.56
C ALA A 393 -7.52 18.60 -8.06
N GLY A 394 -6.47 18.14 -8.77
CA GLY A 394 -6.55 17.73 -10.18
C GLY A 394 -6.51 16.23 -10.44
N TRP A 395 -6.71 15.37 -9.44
CA TRP A 395 -6.60 13.90 -9.55
C TRP A 395 -7.93 13.23 -9.17
N PRO A 396 -8.73 12.77 -10.15
CA PRO A 396 -10.00 12.09 -9.89
C PRO A 396 -9.80 10.87 -8.99
N GLY A 397 -10.65 10.74 -7.96
CA GLY A 397 -10.61 9.59 -7.05
C GLY A 397 -9.37 9.52 -6.14
N ALA A 398 -8.49 10.53 -6.14
CA ALA A 398 -7.43 10.58 -5.14
C ALA A 398 -8.06 10.59 -3.73
N PRO A 399 -7.43 9.95 -2.73
CA PRO A 399 -7.86 10.03 -1.33
C PRO A 399 -7.43 11.35 -0.67
N ASP A 400 -8.14 11.75 0.39
CA ASP A 400 -7.60 12.73 1.36
C ASP A 400 -6.34 12.16 2.04
N LEU A 401 -5.57 13.00 2.75
CA LEU A 401 -4.30 12.56 3.33
C LEU A 401 -4.49 11.41 4.32
N GLY A 402 -5.54 11.46 5.16
CA GLY A 402 -5.81 10.42 6.15
C GLY A 402 -6.08 9.06 5.51
N ARG A 403 -6.89 9.03 4.44
CA ARG A 403 -7.13 7.83 3.63
C ARG A 403 -5.86 7.38 2.92
N ALA A 404 -5.07 8.29 2.34
CA ALA A 404 -3.82 7.95 1.67
C ALA A 404 -2.83 7.25 2.62
N LEU A 405 -2.70 7.77 3.86
CA LEU A 405 -1.86 7.19 4.91
C LEU A 405 -2.39 5.83 5.40
N ALA A 406 -3.70 5.61 5.36
CA ALA A 406 -4.30 4.34 5.73
C ALA A 406 -3.99 3.20 4.74
N VAL A 407 -3.66 3.54 3.49
CA VAL A 407 -3.30 2.61 2.41
C VAL A 407 -1.88 2.78 1.89
N LEU A 408 -0.93 3.15 2.78
CA LEU A 408 0.47 3.32 2.36
C LEU A 408 0.98 2.12 1.55
N PRO A 409 1.55 2.36 0.35
CA PRO A 409 2.29 1.35 -0.39
C PRO A 409 3.39 0.72 0.48
N GLY A 410 3.73 -0.55 0.22
CA GLY A 410 4.72 -1.28 1.04
C GLY A 410 6.13 -0.68 1.02
N HIS A 411 6.43 0.22 0.10
CA HIS A 411 7.68 0.98 0.04
C HIS A 411 7.65 2.30 0.82
N LEU A 412 6.56 2.61 1.53
CA LEU A 412 6.41 3.78 2.39
C LEU A 412 6.05 3.36 3.82
N GLU A 413 6.47 4.17 4.78
CA GLU A 413 6.07 4.02 6.18
C GLU A 413 6.00 5.38 6.90
N ILE A 414 5.37 5.37 8.07
CA ILE A 414 5.46 6.45 9.05
C ILE A 414 6.49 6.01 10.07
N GLY A 415 7.51 6.83 10.31
CA GLY A 415 8.55 6.51 11.26
C GLY A 415 9.33 7.72 11.74
N LEU A 416 10.47 7.45 12.37
CA LEU A 416 11.35 8.48 12.92
C LEU A 416 12.63 8.57 12.08
N ARG A 417 13.10 9.80 11.86
CA ARG A 417 14.36 10.12 11.21
C ARG A 417 15.27 10.86 12.18
N LEU A 418 16.56 10.56 12.13
CA LEU A 418 17.60 11.33 12.78
C LEU A 418 18.33 12.16 11.73
N CYS A 419 18.14 13.47 11.78
CA CYS A 419 18.87 14.46 11.00
C CYS A 419 19.85 15.17 11.94
N GLU A 420 21.15 14.95 11.73
CA GLU A 420 22.20 15.44 12.63
C GLU A 420 21.92 15.05 14.09
N ASP A 421 21.44 16.00 14.89
CA ASP A 421 21.06 15.81 16.29
C ASP A 421 19.55 16.02 16.56
N GLU A 422 18.75 16.26 15.53
CA GLU A 422 17.29 16.38 15.59
C GLU A 422 16.60 15.07 15.22
N VAL A 423 15.50 14.78 15.92
CA VAL A 423 14.64 13.63 15.62
C VAL A 423 13.31 14.13 15.08
N GLU A 424 12.97 13.69 13.89
CA GLU A 424 11.77 14.11 13.18
C GLU A 424 10.86 12.90 12.93
N ALA A 425 9.56 13.08 13.10
CA ALA A 425 8.57 12.08 12.72
C ALA A 425 7.92 12.46 11.39
N GLY A 426 7.69 11.50 10.52
CA GLY A 426 7.05 11.78 9.24
C GLY A 426 6.90 10.58 8.33
N LEU A 427 6.36 10.86 7.15
CA LEU A 427 6.34 9.93 6.03
C LEU A 427 7.75 9.75 5.46
N GLN A 428 8.17 8.50 5.25
CA GLN A 428 9.48 8.13 4.72
C GLN A 428 9.37 6.90 3.80
N LEU A 429 10.41 6.63 3.00
CA LEU A 429 10.54 5.37 2.25
C LEU A 429 10.59 4.19 3.24
N ALA A 430 10.39 2.93 2.84
CA ALA A 430 10.49 1.73 3.69
C ALA A 430 11.93 1.19 3.84
N SER A 431 12.87 1.69 3.02
CA SER A 431 14.30 1.42 3.14
C SER A 431 15.08 2.53 2.46
N ALA A 432 16.26 2.86 3.00
CA ALA A 432 17.19 3.82 2.41
C ALA A 432 17.61 3.43 0.98
N ASP A 433 17.76 2.15 0.68
CA ASP A 433 18.20 1.71 -0.66
C ASP A 433 17.14 2.00 -1.75
N LEU A 434 15.89 2.30 -1.38
CA LEU A 434 14.82 2.66 -2.32
C LEU A 434 14.98 4.06 -2.93
N ALA A 435 15.73 4.96 -2.28
CA ALA A 435 15.97 6.31 -2.80
C ALA A 435 16.67 6.29 -4.18
N ALA A 436 17.54 5.31 -4.42
CA ALA A 436 18.15 5.09 -5.73
C ALA A 436 17.10 4.77 -6.81
N GLY A 437 16.02 4.09 -6.45
CA GLY A 437 14.90 3.79 -7.34
C GLY A 437 14.08 5.02 -7.68
N VAL A 438 13.84 5.91 -6.70
CA VAL A 438 13.18 7.20 -6.94
C VAL A 438 14.03 8.06 -7.88
N ARG A 439 15.34 8.19 -7.63
CA ARG A 439 16.26 8.95 -8.51
C ARG A 439 16.32 8.39 -9.92
N ALA A 440 16.36 7.06 -10.07
CA ALA A 440 16.28 6.43 -11.38
C ALA A 440 14.97 6.79 -12.10
N ALA A 441 13.83 6.78 -11.40
CA ALA A 441 12.54 7.19 -11.96
C ALA A 441 12.55 8.65 -12.43
N LEU A 442 13.21 9.58 -11.72
CA LEU A 442 13.35 10.98 -12.13
C LEU A 442 14.11 11.17 -13.47
N GLY A 443 14.79 10.13 -13.96
CA GLY A 443 15.32 10.04 -15.31
C GLY A 443 14.24 9.98 -16.40
N HIS A 444 13.03 9.57 -16.06
CA HIS A 444 11.89 9.45 -16.97
C HIS A 444 11.02 10.71 -16.94
N GLU A 445 10.50 11.12 -18.09
CA GLU A 445 9.77 12.39 -18.26
C GLU A 445 8.51 12.48 -17.41
N THR A 446 7.71 11.40 -17.33
CA THR A 446 6.45 11.38 -16.57
C THR A 446 6.68 11.56 -15.07
N ALA A 447 7.61 10.79 -14.50
CA ALA A 447 7.98 10.89 -13.09
C ALA A 447 8.67 12.22 -12.77
N ARG A 448 9.50 12.75 -13.67
CA ARG A 448 10.11 14.08 -13.54
C ARG A 448 9.05 15.18 -13.51
N GLY A 449 8.08 15.16 -14.43
CA GLY A 449 6.98 16.13 -14.46
C GLY A 449 6.13 16.10 -13.19
N LEU A 450 5.86 14.90 -12.65
CA LEU A 450 5.18 14.77 -11.36
C LEU A 450 6.04 15.33 -10.22
N ALA A 451 7.34 15.05 -10.20
CA ALA A 451 8.25 15.58 -9.19
C ALA A 451 8.35 17.11 -9.21
N GLN A 452 8.36 17.73 -10.40
CA GLN A 452 8.27 19.18 -10.54
C GLN A 452 6.99 19.73 -9.88
N ARG A 453 5.84 19.09 -10.14
CA ARG A 453 4.55 19.49 -9.54
C ARG A 453 4.54 19.33 -8.02
N VAL A 454 5.06 18.21 -7.51
CA VAL A 454 5.18 17.95 -6.07
C VAL A 454 6.08 18.99 -5.41
N MET A 455 7.28 19.23 -5.96
CA MET A 455 8.24 20.17 -5.39
C MET A 455 7.74 21.62 -5.48
N ALA A 456 7.05 22.00 -6.55
CA ALA A 456 6.43 23.33 -6.67
C ALA A 456 5.36 23.60 -5.60
N ALA A 457 4.69 22.56 -5.10
CA ALA A 457 3.72 22.68 -4.01
C ALA A 457 4.38 22.83 -2.63
N LEU A 458 5.67 22.54 -2.46
CA LEU A 458 6.35 22.65 -1.17
C LEU A 458 6.69 24.11 -0.78
N GLY A 459 6.40 25.08 -1.64
CA GLY A 459 6.60 26.50 -1.33
C GLY A 459 5.70 27.01 -0.20
N PRO A 460 6.06 28.15 0.43
CA PRO A 460 5.10 28.91 1.22
C PRO A 460 4.00 29.45 0.31
N ARG A 461 2.80 29.60 0.87
CA ARG A 461 1.67 30.20 0.18
C ARG A 461 1.81 31.72 0.22
N GLU A 462 1.84 32.34 -0.95
CA GLU A 462 2.09 33.77 -1.10
C GLU A 462 1.14 34.37 -2.14
N ARG A 463 0.76 35.63 -1.93
CA ARG A 463 0.06 36.43 -2.95
C ARG A 463 1.08 37.16 -3.80
N CYS A 464 1.09 36.91 -5.11
CA CYS A 464 2.01 37.58 -6.00
C CYS A 464 1.58 39.04 -6.24
N GLY A 465 2.47 40.00 -5.95
CA GLY A 465 2.20 41.43 -6.20
C GLY A 465 2.09 41.80 -7.68
N GLU A 466 2.72 41.04 -8.59
CA GLU A 466 2.67 41.34 -10.03
C GLU A 466 1.43 40.76 -10.72
N CYS A 467 1.11 39.48 -10.51
CA CYS A 467 -0.02 38.83 -11.18
C CYS A 467 -1.28 38.71 -10.31
N GLY A 468 -1.21 39.09 -9.03
CA GLY A 468 -2.32 39.07 -8.08
C GLY A 468 -2.74 37.69 -7.57
N GLY A 469 -2.17 36.61 -8.11
CA GLY A 469 -2.55 35.24 -7.81
C GLY A 469 -1.97 34.71 -6.49
N GLU A 470 -2.77 33.91 -5.79
CA GLU A 470 -2.32 33.03 -4.71
C GLU A 470 -1.53 31.86 -5.30
N VAL A 471 -0.29 31.66 -4.85
CA VAL A 471 0.63 30.65 -5.38
C VAL A 471 1.44 30.00 -4.26
N TYR A 472 1.91 28.78 -4.50
CA TYR A 472 3.02 28.22 -3.74
C TYR A 472 4.33 28.68 -4.39
N ALA A 473 5.12 29.44 -3.63
CA ALA A 473 6.31 30.08 -4.18
C ALA A 473 7.44 29.07 -4.40
N VAL A 474 8.08 29.12 -5.57
CA VAL A 474 9.19 28.22 -5.91
C VAL A 474 10.49 28.83 -5.37
N HIS A 475 11.24 28.05 -4.58
CA HIS A 475 12.55 28.45 -4.11
C HIS A 475 13.58 28.47 -5.26
N LEU A 476 14.38 29.53 -5.32
CA LEU A 476 15.47 29.72 -6.27
C LEU A 476 16.73 30.19 -5.55
N LEU A 477 17.88 29.64 -5.93
CA LEU A 477 19.18 30.23 -5.61
C LEU A 477 19.47 31.34 -6.64
N ARG A 478 18.97 32.55 -6.36
CA ARG A 478 19.05 33.70 -7.27
C ARG A 478 20.47 33.94 -7.76
N VAL A 479 21.46 33.79 -6.88
CA VAL A 479 22.88 33.68 -7.26
C VAL A 479 23.60 32.67 -6.35
N HIS A 480 24.44 31.84 -6.96
CA HIS A 480 25.34 30.88 -6.31
C HIS A 480 26.79 31.15 -6.72
N GLY A 481 27.74 30.89 -5.81
CA GLY A 481 29.19 30.90 -6.10
C GLY A 481 29.96 32.16 -5.69
N LEU A 482 29.31 33.16 -5.08
CA LEU A 482 29.97 34.36 -4.54
C LEU A 482 29.34 34.84 -3.25
N ASP A 483 28.20 35.53 -3.35
CA ASP A 483 27.34 35.89 -2.22
C ASP A 483 26.01 35.18 -2.45
N GLU A 484 25.72 34.12 -1.69
CA GLU A 484 24.56 33.28 -1.95
C GLU A 484 23.27 34.02 -1.62
N VAL A 485 22.50 34.34 -2.66
CA VAL A 485 21.20 35.00 -2.51
C VAL A 485 20.12 34.01 -2.88
N HIS A 486 19.24 33.77 -1.92
CA HIS A 486 18.06 32.94 -2.08
C HIS A 486 16.87 33.82 -2.48
N GLY A 487 15.83 33.19 -3.02
CA GLY A 487 14.60 33.87 -3.31
C GLY A 487 13.43 32.93 -3.50
N LEU A 488 12.24 33.52 -3.40
CA LEU A 488 10.97 32.87 -3.66
C LEU A 488 10.35 33.51 -4.89
N ALA A 489 10.04 32.72 -5.91
CA ALA A 489 9.47 33.19 -7.16
C ALA A 489 8.04 32.69 -7.36
N CYS A 490 7.22 33.55 -7.96
CA CYS A 490 5.89 33.18 -8.41
C CYS A 490 5.99 32.19 -9.59
N PRO A 491 5.44 30.97 -9.50
CA PRO A 491 5.49 30.00 -10.59
C PRO A 491 4.72 30.45 -11.84
N ARG A 492 3.78 31.40 -11.71
CA ARG A 492 2.94 31.87 -12.82
C ARG A 492 3.61 32.93 -13.69
N CYS A 493 4.29 33.90 -13.08
CA CYS A 493 4.88 35.06 -13.78
C CYS A 493 6.38 35.23 -13.58
N ALA A 494 7.03 34.38 -12.79
CA ALA A 494 8.45 34.46 -12.41
C ALA A 494 8.84 35.69 -11.56
N ALA A 495 7.88 36.51 -11.13
CA ALA A 495 8.11 37.61 -10.20
C ALA A 495 8.81 37.10 -8.93
N VAL A 496 9.89 37.76 -8.53
CA VAL A 496 10.55 37.41 -7.27
C VAL A 496 9.82 38.09 -6.12
N LEU A 497 9.17 37.26 -5.30
CA LEU A 497 8.34 37.66 -4.18
C LEU A 497 9.18 38.12 -2.99
N ARG A 498 10.26 37.37 -2.70
CA ARG A 498 11.20 37.66 -1.60
C ARG A 498 12.61 37.28 -2.01
N SER A 499 13.58 38.01 -1.48
CA SER A 499 15.02 37.68 -1.60
C SER A 499 15.65 37.80 -0.24
N PHE A 500 16.53 36.87 0.09
CA PHE A 500 17.19 36.85 1.38
C PHE A 500 18.57 36.23 1.27
N LEU A 501 19.46 36.62 2.17
CA LEU A 501 20.75 36.01 2.36
C LEU A 501 20.61 34.93 3.44
N ARG A 502 21.30 33.82 3.28
CA ARG A 502 21.39 32.80 4.33
C ARG A 502 22.83 32.63 4.78
N TYR A 503 22.97 32.35 6.07
CA TYR A 503 24.20 31.98 6.73
C TYR A 503 24.12 30.52 7.16
N GLY A 504 25.12 29.71 6.83
CA GLY A 504 25.19 28.29 7.22
C GLY A 504 24.73 27.31 6.14
N GLU A 505 24.66 26.02 6.49
CA GLU A 505 24.27 24.97 5.54
C GLU A 505 22.80 25.13 5.10
N PRO A 506 22.46 24.87 3.82
CA PRO A 506 21.08 24.89 3.35
C PRO A 506 20.21 23.88 4.11
N GLN A 507 19.03 24.30 4.56
CA GLN A 507 18.04 23.44 5.22
C GLN A 507 16.66 23.69 4.62
N GLY A 508 15.76 22.72 4.74
CA GLY A 508 14.41 22.82 4.19
C GLY A 508 14.42 22.95 2.66
N LEU A 509 13.66 23.92 2.12
CA LEU A 509 13.48 24.08 0.67
C LEU A 509 14.77 24.37 -0.10
N GLU A 510 15.72 25.02 0.55
CA GLU A 510 16.99 25.40 -0.08
C GLU A 510 17.88 24.20 -0.35
N ALA A 511 17.81 23.19 0.52
CA ALA A 511 18.52 21.93 0.35
C ALA A 511 18.02 21.16 -0.90
N LEU A 512 16.80 21.45 -1.37
CA LEU A 512 16.25 20.91 -2.62
C LEU A 512 16.73 21.64 -3.88
N SER A 513 17.47 22.74 -3.77
CA SER A 513 17.84 23.58 -4.93
C SER A 513 18.59 22.80 -6.03
N ALA A 514 19.51 21.91 -5.66
CA ALA A 514 20.21 21.06 -6.62
C ALA A 514 19.26 20.09 -7.33
N LEU A 515 18.36 19.46 -6.58
CA LEU A 515 17.36 18.55 -7.14
C LEU A 515 16.34 19.30 -8.03
N ALA A 516 15.98 20.53 -7.66
CA ALA A 516 15.08 21.39 -8.44
C ALA A 516 15.66 21.69 -9.83
N VAL A 517 16.98 21.87 -9.92
CA VAL A 517 17.71 22.00 -11.20
C VAL A 517 17.76 20.67 -11.93
N GLU A 518 18.09 19.57 -11.25
CA GLU A 518 18.16 18.21 -11.82
C GLU A 518 16.84 17.79 -12.47
N ILE A 519 15.70 18.05 -11.82
CA ILE A 519 14.37 17.72 -12.36
C ILE A 519 13.84 18.79 -13.32
N GLY A 520 14.55 19.90 -13.53
CA GLY A 520 14.13 20.98 -14.43
C GLY A 520 12.95 21.83 -13.94
N LEU A 521 12.63 21.80 -12.65
CA LEU A 521 11.70 22.78 -12.05
C LEU A 521 12.31 24.19 -12.10
N VAL A 522 13.63 24.25 -11.96
CA VAL A 522 14.43 25.46 -11.97
C VAL A 522 15.50 25.33 -13.05
N ALA A 523 15.74 26.41 -13.78
CA ALA A 523 16.80 26.49 -14.78
C ALA A 523 17.98 27.31 -14.24
N GLU A 524 19.19 26.92 -14.62
CA GLU A 524 20.43 27.58 -14.21
C GLU A 524 21.13 28.24 -15.41
N GLN A 525 21.54 29.49 -15.26
CA GLN A 525 22.44 30.16 -16.20
C GLN A 525 23.82 30.39 -15.56
N PRO A 526 24.86 29.64 -15.95
CA PRO A 526 26.22 29.88 -15.47
C PRO A 526 26.81 31.15 -16.08
N VAL A 527 27.53 31.92 -15.26
CA VAL A 527 28.23 33.15 -15.65
C VAL A 527 29.62 33.17 -15.03
N ARG A 528 30.66 33.44 -15.82
CA ARG A 528 32.02 33.63 -15.30
C ARG A 528 32.27 35.10 -14.96
N PHE A 529 32.75 35.36 -13.76
CA PHE A 529 33.09 36.68 -13.26
C PHE A 529 34.47 36.64 -12.58
N GLY A 530 35.47 37.29 -13.18
CA GLY A 530 36.83 37.37 -12.60
C GLY A 530 37.52 36.03 -12.36
N GLY A 531 37.10 34.95 -13.03
CA GLY A 531 37.58 33.58 -12.81
C GLY A 531 36.71 32.74 -11.88
N VAL A 532 35.72 33.33 -11.22
CA VAL A 532 34.70 32.63 -10.43
C VAL A 532 33.54 32.23 -11.33
N ARG A 533 32.98 31.04 -11.11
CA ARG A 533 31.74 30.61 -11.74
C ARG A 533 30.58 30.99 -10.82
N LEU A 534 29.74 31.89 -11.32
CA LEU A 534 28.44 32.20 -10.74
C LEU A 534 27.37 31.37 -11.45
N ALA A 535 26.27 31.13 -10.76
CA ALA A 535 25.09 30.51 -11.33
C ALA A 535 23.85 31.29 -10.92
N PHE A 536 23.02 31.67 -11.90
CA PHE A 536 21.75 32.35 -11.66
C PHE A 536 20.60 31.38 -11.89
N GLN A 537 19.85 31.06 -10.84
CA GLN A 537 18.65 30.24 -10.99
C GLN A 537 17.42 31.09 -11.34
N MET A 538 16.55 30.53 -12.17
CA MET A 538 15.30 31.15 -12.65
C MET A 538 14.30 30.08 -13.07
N LEU A 539 13.05 30.45 -13.29
CA LEU A 539 12.07 29.52 -13.85
C LEU A 539 12.41 29.19 -15.33
N PRO A 540 12.11 27.97 -15.82
CA PRO A 540 12.39 27.58 -17.20
C PRO A 540 11.82 28.53 -18.26
N ALA A 541 10.59 29.03 -18.03
CA ALA A 541 9.95 30.00 -18.92
C ALA A 541 10.71 31.34 -18.98
N GLU A 542 11.29 31.79 -17.85
CA GLU A 542 12.14 32.98 -17.81
C GLU A 542 13.46 32.70 -18.56
N ARG A 543 14.07 31.52 -18.34
CA ARG A 543 15.30 31.12 -19.01
C ARG A 543 15.18 31.10 -20.52
N ALA A 544 14.07 30.59 -21.06
CA ALA A 544 13.81 30.52 -22.49
C ALA A 544 13.73 31.90 -23.16
N ARG A 545 13.41 32.94 -22.39
CA ARG A 545 13.29 34.34 -22.84
C ARG A 545 14.47 35.21 -22.40
N LEU A 546 15.48 34.63 -21.74
CA LEU A 546 16.60 35.36 -21.16
C LEU A 546 17.42 36.06 -22.25
N THR A 547 17.53 37.39 -22.14
CA THR A 547 18.36 38.22 -23.03
C THR A 547 19.65 38.64 -22.34
N GLY A 548 20.66 39.04 -23.11
CA GLY A 548 21.90 39.59 -22.58
C GLY A 548 21.66 40.79 -21.64
N ARG A 549 20.72 41.68 -21.99
CA ARG A 549 20.32 42.82 -21.14
C ARG A 549 19.72 42.36 -19.81
N ALA A 550 18.82 41.38 -19.83
CA ALA A 550 18.18 40.86 -18.63
C ALA A 550 19.22 40.18 -17.70
N LEU A 551 20.13 39.38 -18.28
CA LEU A 551 21.20 38.72 -17.53
C LEU A 551 22.17 39.73 -16.92
N LEU A 552 22.58 40.76 -17.67
CA LEU A 552 23.48 41.80 -17.15
C LEU A 552 22.82 42.64 -16.05
N ARG A 553 21.53 42.96 -16.20
CA ARG A 553 20.74 43.64 -15.14
C ARG A 553 20.71 42.80 -13.86
N ARG A 554 20.45 41.50 -14.00
CA ARG A 554 20.45 40.56 -12.87
C ARG A 554 21.81 40.47 -12.19
N PHE A 555 22.90 40.39 -12.97
CA PHE A 555 24.27 40.42 -12.43
C PHE A 555 24.54 41.69 -11.63
N ARG A 556 24.18 42.88 -12.17
CA ARG A 556 24.33 44.15 -11.45
C ARG A 556 23.55 44.17 -10.13
N GLY A 557 22.26 43.85 -10.19
CA GLY A 557 21.37 43.91 -9.03
C GLY A 557 21.66 42.89 -7.94
N LEU A 558 22.28 41.76 -8.28
CA LEU A 558 22.59 40.71 -7.30
C LEU A 558 24.06 40.68 -6.85
N CYS A 559 25.00 41.11 -7.70
CA CYS A 559 26.43 40.96 -7.43
C CYS A 559 27.18 42.28 -7.24
N LEU A 560 26.59 43.44 -7.58
CA LEU A 560 27.27 44.74 -7.49
C LEU A 560 26.52 45.73 -6.59
N GLU A 561 25.24 45.95 -6.87
CA GLU A 561 24.39 46.90 -6.13
C GLU A 561 24.31 46.59 -4.62
N PRO A 562 24.14 45.32 -4.16
CA PRO A 562 24.12 45.00 -2.73
C PRO A 562 25.44 45.29 -2.01
N HIS A 563 26.51 45.44 -2.78
CA HIS A 563 27.82 45.80 -2.29
C HIS A 563 28.13 47.27 -2.55
N GLY A 564 27.20 48.13 -2.98
CA GLY A 564 27.42 49.56 -3.18
C GLY A 564 28.34 49.91 -4.37
N LEU A 565 28.39 49.04 -5.38
CA LEU A 565 29.16 49.28 -6.61
C LEU A 565 28.21 49.77 -7.70
N ASP A 566 28.20 51.08 -7.92
CA ASP A 566 27.46 51.71 -9.01
C ASP A 566 28.39 51.95 -10.21
N LEU A 567 28.22 51.13 -11.25
CA LEU A 567 29.02 51.22 -12.48
C LEU A 567 28.16 51.77 -13.62
N PRO A 568 28.70 52.65 -14.51
CA PRO A 568 27.99 53.16 -15.68
C PRO A 568 27.39 52.03 -16.53
N ARG A 569 26.23 52.23 -17.18
CA ARG A 569 25.54 51.17 -17.95
C ARG A 569 26.41 50.50 -19.03
N GLY A 570 27.36 51.22 -19.60
CA GLY A 570 28.33 50.73 -20.60
C GLY A 570 29.57 50.05 -20.02
N ALA A 571 29.82 50.13 -18.71
CA ALA A 571 31.05 49.64 -18.08
C ALA A 571 31.24 48.12 -18.13
N LEU A 572 30.18 47.37 -18.42
CA LEU A 572 30.22 45.91 -18.45
C LEU A 572 29.60 45.39 -19.74
N GLU A 573 30.22 44.36 -20.30
CA GLU A 573 29.64 43.57 -21.39
C GLU A 573 29.59 42.08 -21.07
N LEU A 574 28.69 41.37 -21.74
CA LEU A 574 28.61 39.92 -21.69
C LEU A 574 29.24 39.32 -22.94
N ARG A 575 29.99 38.23 -22.77
CA ARG A 575 30.51 37.42 -23.88
C ARG A 575 30.03 35.98 -23.77
N ALA A 576 29.66 35.37 -24.89
CA ALA A 576 29.43 33.94 -25.01
C ALA A 576 30.61 33.34 -25.78
N GLY A 577 31.52 32.67 -25.06
CA GLY A 577 32.83 32.30 -25.61
C GLY A 577 33.65 33.54 -25.98
N ARG A 578 33.99 33.71 -27.26
CA ARG A 578 34.73 34.89 -27.76
C ARG A 578 33.82 36.00 -28.29
N ALA A 579 32.55 35.71 -28.57
CA ALA A 579 31.64 36.65 -29.18
C ALA A 579 30.97 37.56 -28.14
N ARG A 580 30.85 38.85 -28.46
CA ARG A 580 30.05 39.80 -27.68
C ARG A 580 28.57 39.42 -27.77
N LEU A 581 27.91 39.29 -26.62
CA LEU A 581 26.48 39.04 -26.57
C LEU A 581 25.73 40.38 -26.58
N ALA A 582 25.06 40.67 -27.69
CA ALA A 582 24.29 41.90 -27.82
C ALA A 582 23.17 41.99 -26.76
N PRO A 583 22.83 43.19 -26.24
CA PRO A 583 21.82 43.33 -25.18
C PRO A 583 20.45 42.72 -25.51
N GLY A 584 20.00 42.80 -26.76
CA GLY A 584 18.72 42.22 -27.20
C GLY A 584 18.80 40.74 -27.59
N ALA A 585 20.01 40.17 -27.73
CA ALA A 585 20.17 38.78 -28.14
C ALA A 585 19.75 37.83 -27.01
N ARG A 586 19.12 36.71 -27.38
CA ARG A 586 18.83 35.63 -26.44
C ARG A 586 20.14 34.98 -25.98
N VAL A 587 20.21 34.63 -24.70
CA VAL A 587 21.32 33.85 -24.14
C VAL A 587 21.15 32.39 -24.60
N PRO A 588 22.08 31.84 -25.41
CA PRO A 588 21.96 30.47 -25.90
C PRO A 588 21.90 29.49 -24.74
N GLU A 589 21.14 28.41 -24.89
CA GLU A 589 21.02 27.36 -23.87
C GLU A 589 22.37 26.66 -23.66
N GLY A 590 22.73 26.39 -22.40
CA GLY A 590 24.03 25.80 -22.04
C GLY A 590 25.27 26.68 -22.28
N ALA A 591 25.13 27.90 -22.82
CA ALA A 591 26.27 28.76 -23.09
C ALA A 591 26.98 29.23 -21.81
N SER A 592 28.30 29.08 -21.79
CA SER A 592 29.15 29.72 -20.77
C SER A 592 29.30 31.20 -21.12
N VAL A 593 28.59 32.04 -20.37
CA VAL A 593 28.66 33.50 -20.49
C VAL A 593 29.74 34.02 -19.54
N SER A 594 30.53 35.02 -19.95
CA SER A 594 31.45 35.75 -19.09
C SER A 594 31.12 37.23 -19.04
N VAL A 595 31.33 37.83 -17.86
CA VAL A 595 31.29 39.28 -17.67
C VAL A 595 32.69 39.84 -17.96
N VAL A 596 32.75 40.89 -18.76
CA VAL A 596 33.99 41.62 -19.05
C VAL A 596 33.80 43.08 -18.65
N ALA A 597 34.78 43.62 -17.93
CA ALA A 597 34.83 45.04 -17.62
C ALA A 597 35.45 45.80 -18.80
N LEU A 598 34.79 46.87 -19.23
CA LEU A 598 35.28 47.78 -20.26
C LEU A 598 36.06 48.93 -19.61
N SER A 599 36.76 49.74 -20.41
CA SER A 599 37.56 50.88 -19.93
C SER A 599 36.76 51.84 -19.05
N GLU A 600 35.47 52.03 -19.36
CA GLU A 600 34.53 52.85 -18.58
C GLU A 600 34.31 52.37 -17.14
N ALA A 601 34.67 51.12 -16.81
CA ALA A 601 34.59 50.61 -15.44
C ALA A 601 35.68 51.18 -14.52
N GLY A 602 36.76 51.74 -15.09
CA GLY A 602 37.92 52.23 -14.32
C GLY A 602 38.76 51.14 -13.64
N MET A 603 38.39 49.87 -13.80
CA MET A 603 39.08 48.70 -13.25
C MET A 603 38.80 47.47 -14.10
N ASN A 604 39.71 46.50 -14.08
CA ASN A 604 39.50 45.23 -14.77
C ASN A 604 38.56 44.30 -13.97
N VAL A 605 38.09 43.22 -14.61
CA VAL A 605 37.10 42.32 -13.99
C VAL A 605 37.63 41.57 -12.75
N ARG A 606 38.95 41.35 -12.63
CA ARG A 606 39.55 40.72 -11.45
C ARG A 606 39.60 41.68 -10.28
N GLU A 607 39.99 42.93 -10.52
CA GLU A 607 39.94 43.99 -9.53
C GLU A 607 38.51 44.20 -9.01
N LEU A 608 37.53 44.23 -9.92
CA LEU A 608 36.11 44.34 -9.54
C LEU A 608 35.67 43.17 -8.64
N LEU A 609 36.06 41.94 -8.98
CA LEU A 609 35.79 40.76 -8.15
C LEU A 609 36.44 40.87 -6.77
N ASP A 610 37.68 41.34 -6.69
CA ASP A 610 38.39 41.52 -5.41
C ASP A 610 37.73 42.57 -4.53
N VAL A 611 37.22 43.66 -5.12
CA VAL A 611 36.44 44.67 -4.39
C VAL A 611 35.14 44.05 -3.85
N VAL A 612 34.41 43.28 -4.67
CA VAL A 612 33.19 42.58 -4.24
C VAL A 612 33.49 41.64 -3.07
N ARG A 613 34.52 40.78 -3.19
CA ARG A 613 34.94 39.86 -2.13
C ARG A 613 35.28 40.57 -0.83
N LYS A 614 36.05 41.66 -0.89
CA LYS A 614 36.38 42.46 0.31
C LYS A 614 35.14 43.06 0.97
N ARG A 615 34.14 43.48 0.19
CA ARG A 615 32.88 44.02 0.73
C ARG A 615 32.01 42.92 1.34
N ILE A 616 31.96 41.75 0.72
CA ILE A 616 31.33 40.53 1.28
C ILE A 616 31.98 40.18 2.62
N GLU A 617 33.32 40.04 2.66
CA GLU A 617 34.07 39.72 3.89
C GLU A 617 33.82 40.74 5.03
N ARG A 618 33.77 42.04 4.70
CA ARG A 618 33.47 43.09 5.71
C ARG A 618 32.07 42.93 6.29
N ARG A 619 31.08 42.55 5.48
CA ARG A 619 29.71 42.32 5.94
C ARG A 619 29.61 41.13 6.90
N PHE A 620 30.48 40.12 6.77
CA PHE A 620 30.51 38.96 7.68
C PHE A 620 31.33 39.19 8.96
N ARG A 621 32.13 40.26 9.04
CA ARG A 621 32.95 40.60 10.22
C ARG A 621 32.27 41.58 11.18
N ALA A 622 31.28 42.32 10.70
CA ALA A 622 30.41 43.18 11.50
C ALA A 622 29.22 42.36 12.00
#